data_AF-A0A3E0E7X5-F1
#
_entry.id   AF-A0A3E0E7X5-F1
#
_cell.length_a   1.000
_cell.length_b   1.000
_cell.length_c   1.000
_cell.angle_alpha   90.00
_cell.angle_beta   90.00
_cell.angle_gamma   90.00
#
_symmetry.space_group_name_H-M   'P 1'
#
loop_
_entity.id
_entity.type
_entity.pdbx_description
1 polymer ?
#
loop_
_entity_poly.entity_id
_entity_poly.type
_entity_poly.pdbx_seq_one_letter_code
_entity_poly.pdbx_strand_id
1 'polypeptide(L)' 'MKIVISTFGSLGDLYPYLEMGSLLSAAGYEVTIAISKVLRERVETSYPVNYLIF' A
#
# COMPACT_ATOMS: atom_id res chain seq x y z
N MET A 1 -15.07 -6.53 -4.60
CA MET A 1 -14.24 -7.57 -3.95
C MET A 1 -13.21 -6.87 -3.09
N LYS A 2 -12.90 -7.41 -1.91
CA LYS A 2 -11.93 -6.81 -0.97
C LYS A 2 -10.60 -7.57 -1.02
N ILE A 3 -9.50 -6.84 -1.08
CA ILE A 3 -8.14 -7.40 -1.18
C ILE A 3 -7.29 -6.79 -0.06
N VAL A 4 -6.64 -7.66 0.72
CA VAL A 4 -5.65 -7.25 1.74
C VAL A 4 -4.28 -7.73 1.29
N ILE A 5 -3.32 -6.81 1.20
CA ILE A 5 -1.92 -7.10 0.86
C ILE A 5 -1.08 -6.91 2.13
N SER A 6 -0.54 -7.99 2.68
CA SER A 6 0.40 -7.92 3.79
C SER A 6 1.82 -7.87 3.25
N THR A 7 2.55 -6.82 3.59
CA THR A 7 3.93 -6.64 3.15
C THR A 7 4.93 -7.12 4.19
N PHE A 8 6.13 -7.45 3.73
CA PHE A 8 7.30 -7.72 4.55
C PHE A 8 8.54 -7.14 3.86
N GLY A 9 9.58 -6.87 4.63
CA GLY A 9 10.85 -6.36 4.09
C GLY A 9 11.10 -4.89 4.42
N SER A 10 11.87 -4.24 3.56
CA SER A 10 12.36 -2.87 3.71
C SER A 10 11.43 -1.84 3.09
N LEU A 11 11.75 -0.54 3.24
CA LEU A 11 11.03 0.54 2.57
C LEU A 11 11.10 0.42 1.03
N GLY A 12 12.23 -0.06 0.49
CA GLY A 12 12.38 -0.25 -0.96
C GLY A 12 11.43 -1.34 -1.50
N ASP A 13 11.22 -2.38 -0.70
CA ASP A 13 10.33 -3.49 -1.05
C ASP A 13 8.86 -3.06 -1.07
N LEU A 14 8.52 -1.92 -0.46
CA LEU A 14 7.15 -1.44 -0.35
C LEU A 14 6.60 -0.86 -1.65
N TYR A 15 7.44 -0.22 -2.48
CA TYR A 15 6.98 0.49 -3.68
C TYR A 15 6.22 -0.39 -4.69
N PRO A 16 6.65 -1.63 -5.01
CA PRO A 16 5.90 -2.51 -5.88
C PRO A 16 4.50 -2.85 -5.35
N TYR A 17 4.34 -3.02 -4.03
CA TYR A 17 3.03 -3.27 -3.44
C TYR A 17 2.13 -2.03 -3.51
N LEU A 18 2.69 -0.83 -3.31
CA LEU A 18 1.97 0.42 -3.44
C LEU A 18 1.44 0.63 -4.87
N GLU A 19 2.28 0.36 -5.87
CA GLU A 19 1.88 0.46 -7.27
C GLU A 19 0.80 -0.57 -7.62
N MET A 20 0.95 -1.80 -7.14
CA MET A 20 -0.05 -2.85 -7.31
C MET A 20 -1.39 -2.47 -6.67
N GLY A 21 -1.38 -1.89 -5.47
CA GLY A 21 -2.58 -1.39 -4.82
C GLY A 21 -3.27 -0.28 -5.61
N SER A 22 -2.48 0.62 -6.22
CA SER A 22 -3.00 1.68 -7.08
C SER A 22 -3.73 1.11 -8.30
N LEU A 23 -3.11 0.16 -9.01
CA LEU A 23 -3.68 -0.49 -10.18
C LEU A 23 -4.94 -1.28 -9.83
N LEU A 24 -4.93 -2.04 -8.74
CA LEU A 24 -6.10 -2.79 -8.27
C LEU A 24 -7.24 -1.85 -7.86
N SER A 25 -6.93 -0.75 -7.17
CA SER A 25 -7.91 0.27 -6.83
C SER A 25 -8.51 0.92 -8.08
N ALA A 26 -7.69 1.26 -9.08
CA ALA A 26 -8.15 1.81 -10.35
C ALA A 26 -9.03 0.83 -11.15
N ALA A 27 -8.82 -0.47 -10.96
CA ALA A 27 -9.66 -1.53 -11.52
C ALA A 27 -10.98 -1.76 -10.74
N GLY A 28 -11.24 -0.99 -9.67
CA GLY A 28 -12.48 -1.05 -8.89
C GLY A 28 -12.46 -2.02 -7.71
N TYR A 29 -11.30 -2.53 -7.31
CA TYR A 29 -11.16 -3.34 -6.10
C TYR A 29 -11.01 -2.45 -4.85
N GLU A 30 -11.56 -2.90 -3.72
CA GLU A 30 -11.32 -2.26 -2.43
C GLU A 30 -10.05 -2.86 -1.83
N VAL A 31 -8.96 -2.09 -1.83
CA VAL A 31 -7.62 -2.57 -1.46
C VAL A 31 -7.18 -1.97 -0.13
N THR A 32 -6.61 -2.82 0.73
CA THR A 32 -5.88 -2.40 1.93
C THR A 32 -4.47 -2.97 1.90
N ILE A 33 -3.46 -2.12 2.11
CA ILE A 33 -2.07 -2.56 2.25
C ILE A 33 -1.68 -2.47 3.73
N ALA A 34 -1.39 -3.62 4.34
CA ALA A 34 -0.94 -3.73 5.70
C ALA A 34 0.59 -3.64 5.75
N ILE A 35 1.11 -2.65 6.46
CA ILE A 35 2.54 -2.37 6.58
C ILE A 35 2.91 -2.06 8.03
N SER A 36 4.20 -2.14 8.36
CA SER A 36 4.62 -1.72 9.70
C SER A 36 4.43 -0.22 9.90
N LYS A 37 4.11 0.19 11.13
CA LYS A 37 3.93 1.60 11.51
C LYS A 37 5.11 2.48 11.10
N VAL A 38 6.34 1.97 11.22
CA VAL A 38 7.56 2.70 10.86
C VAL A 38 7.63 3.03 9.37
N LEU A 39 7.15 2.12 8.51
CA LEU A 39 7.13 2.34 7.06
C LEU A 39 5.97 3.25 6.65
N ARG A 40 4.84 3.16 7.34
CA ARG A 40 3.65 3.99 7.10
C ARG A 40 3.94 5.47 7.15
N GLU A 41 4.57 5.93 8.23
CA GLU A 41 4.89 7.35 8.40
C GLU A 41 5.79 7.88 7.27
N ARG A 42 6.72 7.05 6.77
CA ARG A 42 7.61 7.41 5.66
C ARG A 42 6.88 7.50 4.32
N VAL A 43 5.96 6.59 4.07
CA VAL A 43 5.20 6.51 2.82
C VAL A 43 4.18 7.61 2.74
N GLU A 44 3.40 7.84 3.80
CA GLU A 44 2.37 8.89 3.82
C GLU A 44 3.00 10.30 3.65
N THR A 45 4.26 10.48 4.05
CA THR A 45 5.02 11.73 3.82
C THR A 45 5.49 11.88 2.37
N SER A 46 5.75 10.77 1.67
CA SER A 46 6.49 10.77 0.40
C SER A 46 5.65 10.39 -0.82
N TYR A 47 4.49 9.77 -0.63
CA TYR A 47 3.67 9.19 -1.68
C TYR A 47 2.19 9.46 -1.43
N PRO A 48 1.51 10.22 -2.29
CA PRO A 48 0.05 10.34 -2.22
C PRO A 48 -0.57 8.99 -2.62
N VAL A 49 -1.40 8.43 -1.73
CA VAL A 49 -2.07 7.14 -1.94
C VAL A 49 -3.59 7.30 -1.94
N ASN A 50 -4.25 6.55 -2.83
CA ASN A 50 -5.71 6.57 -3.00
C ASN A 50 -6.39 5.31 -2.42
N TYR A 51 -5.69 4.57 -1.56
CA TYR A 51 -6.16 3.34 -0.91
C TYR A 51 -5.72 3.32 0.56
N LEU A 52 -6.33 2.43 1.35
CA LEU A 52 -6.08 2.38 2.79
C LEU A 52 -4.73 1.72 3.09
N ILE A 53 -3.90 2.42 3.87
CA ILE A 53 -2.71 1.86 4.50
C ILE A 53 -3.06 1.56 5.97
N PHE A 54 -2.82 0.33 6.41
CA PHE A 54 -3.01 -0.11 7.78
C PHE A 54 -1.67 -0.41 8.45
#